data_AF-A0A5C6Q254-F1
#
_entry.id   AF-A0A5C6Q254-F1
#
_cell.length_a   1.000
_cell.length_b   1.000
_cell.length_c   1.000
_cell.angle_alpha   90.00
_cell.angle_beta   90.00
_cell.angle_gamma   90.00
#
_symmetry.space_group_name_H-M   'P 1'
#
loop_
_entity.id
_entity.type
_entity.pdbx_description
1 polymer ?
#
loop_
_entity_poly.entity_id
_entity_poly.type
_entity_poly.pdbx_seq_one_letter_code
_entity_poly.pdbx_strand_id
1 'polypeptide(L)' 'MHSYIDKEYKQQAIKAWYDLLEQILTPEELSLVELKFIDGHLRRFCPKNIEDKIARLSR' A
#
# COMPACT_ATOMS: atom_id res chain seq x y z
N MET A 1 -5.73 -5.77 27.62
CA MET A 1 -5.22 -4.44 27.23
C MET A 1 -4.61 -4.59 25.84
N HIS A 2 -5.45 -4.74 24.80
CA HIS A 2 -5.00 -5.12 23.46
C HIS A 2 -4.97 -3.90 22.52
N SER A 3 -3.84 -3.75 21.84
CA SER A 3 -3.72 -3.17 20.50
C SER A 3 -3.88 -1.66 20.27
N TYR A 4 -3.19 -0.82 21.04
CA TYR A 4 -2.82 0.51 20.52
C TYR A 4 -1.62 0.42 19.54
N ILE A 5 -0.62 -0.39 19.87
CA ILE A 5 0.61 -0.56 19.06
C ILE A 5 0.30 -1.10 17.66
N ASP A 6 -0.66 -2.02 17.55
CA ASP A 6 -1.01 -2.68 16.30
C ASP A 6 -1.69 -1.74 15.29
N LYS A 7 -2.52 -0.80 15.78
CA LYS A 7 -3.22 0.17 14.92
C LYS A 7 -2.26 1.21 14.36
N GLU A 8 -1.37 1.73 15.20
CA GLU A 8 -0.37 2.72 14.79
C GLU A 8 0.63 2.10 13.81
N TYR A 9 1.10 0.88 14.09
CA TYR A 9 1.95 0.13 13.17
C TYR A 9 1.28 -0.11 11.81
N LYS A 10 0.00 -0.50 11.80
CA LYS A 10 -0.77 -0.69 10.56
C LYS A 10 -0.90 0.62 9.77
N GLN A 11 -1.17 1.73 10.45
CA GLN A 11 -1.25 3.04 9.79
C GLN A 11 0.11 3.48 9.25
N GLN A 12 1.19 3.30 10.00
CA GLN A 12 2.55 3.62 9.54
C GLN A 12 2.94 2.76 8.33
N ALA A 13 2.61 1.46 8.35
CA ALA A 13 2.87 0.57 7.21
C ALA A 13 2.09 0.98 5.96
N ILE A 14 0.80 1.31 6.10
CA ILE A 14 -0.01 1.82 4.98
C ILE A 14 0.57 3.13 4.45
N LYS A 15 0.93 4.06 5.34
CA LYS A 15 1.51 5.35 4.97
C LYS A 15 2.83 5.18 4.22
N ALA A 16 3.72 4.32 4.69
CA ALA A 16 5.00 4.05 4.05
C ALA A 16 4.81 3.44 2.64
N TRP A 17 3.80 2.60 2.45
CA TRP A 17 3.44 2.09 1.13
C TRP A 17 2.88 3.18 0.23
N TYR A 18 1.98 4.04 0.72
CA TYR A 18 1.49 5.16 -0.09
C TYR A 18 2.61 6.12 -0.50
N ASP A 19 3.54 6.43 0.40
CA ASP A 19 4.70 7.30 0.12
C ASP A 19 5.60 6.72 -0.99
N LEU A 20 5.84 5.40 -0.97
CA LEU A 20 6.55 4.70 -2.03
C LEU A 20 5.76 4.71 -3.36
N LEU A 21 4.45 4.53 -3.28
CA LEU A 21 3.59 4.53 -4.45
C LEU A 21 3.46 5.93 -5.07
N GLU A 22 3.44 7.00 -4.28
CA GLU A 22 3.42 8.39 -4.76
C GLU A 22 4.66 8.76 -5.58
N GLN A 23 5.80 8.11 -5.35
CA GLN A 23 7.01 8.30 -6.16
C GLN A 23 6.92 7.62 -7.54
N ILE A 24 5.99 6.69 -7.71
CA ILE A 24 5.89 5.80 -8.88
C ILE A 24 4.63 6.08 -9.70
N LEU A 25 3.55 6.38 -9.01
CA LEU A 25 2.21 6.47 -9.54
C LEU A 25 1.73 7.92 -9.54
N THR A 26 0.92 8.24 -10.53
CA THR A 26 0.20 9.52 -10.55
C THR A 26 -0.88 9.54 -9.46
N PRO A 27 -1.35 10.73 -9.02
CA PRO A 27 -2.42 10.84 -8.02
C PRO A 27 -3.70 10.07 -8.40
N GLU A 28 -4.02 10.02 -9.71
CA GLU A 28 -5.14 9.26 -10.24
C GLU A 28 -4.93 7.74 -10.07
N GLU A 29 -3.73 7.26 -10.35
CA GLU A 29 -3.36 5.85 -10.15
C GLU A 29 -3.32 5.48 -8.67
N LEU A 30 -2.82 6.38 -7.81
CA LEU A 30 -2.79 6.19 -6.37
C LEU A 30 -4.20 6.00 -5.78
N SER A 31 -5.19 6.74 -6.32
CA SER A 31 -6.60 6.61 -5.96
C SER A 31 -7.18 5.23 -6.32
N LEU A 32 -6.59 4.55 -7.32
CA LEU A 32 -6.96 3.18 -7.71
C LEU A 32 -6.26 2.10 -6.88
N VAL A 33 -5.36 2.47 -5.95
CA VAL A 33 -4.68 1.54 -5.05
C VAL A 33 -5.36 1.54 -3.68
N GLU A 34 -5.87 0.38 -3.31
CA GLU A 34 -6.42 0.14 -1.98
C GLU A 34 -5.49 -0.77 -1.16
N LEU A 35 -5.07 -0.29 0.00
CA LEU A 35 -4.22 -1.03 0.94
C LEU A 35 -5.05 -1.45 2.16
N LYS A 36 -5.16 -2.76 2.40
CA LYS A 36 -5.94 -3.31 3.52
C LYS A 36 -5.15 -4.38 4.26
N PHE A 37 -5.25 -4.36 5.58
CA PHE A 37 -4.78 -5.48 6.41
C PHE A 37 -5.83 -6.59 6.43
N ILE A 38 -5.48 -7.75 5.91
CA ILE A 38 -6.30 -8.96 5.92
C ILE A 38 -5.52 -10.02 6.69
N ASP A 39 -6.11 -10.54 7.77
CA ASP A 39 -5.49 -11.58 8.60
C ASP A 39 -4.10 -11.19 9.15
N GLY A 40 -3.88 -9.90 9.46
CA GLY A 40 -2.58 -9.40 9.92
C GLY A 40 -1.56 -9.13 8.80
N HIS A 41 -1.88 -9.46 7.55
CA HIS A 41 -1.03 -9.18 6.40
C HIS A 41 -1.52 -7.96 5.62
N LEU A 42 -0.59 -7.06 5.26
CA LEU A 42 -0.91 -5.96 4.36
C LEU A 42 -1.08 -6.49 2.94
N ARG A 43 -2.30 -6.39 2.41
CA ARG A 43 -2.63 -6.70 1.03
C ARG A 43 -2.90 -5.42 0.26
N ARG A 44 -2.39 -5.40 -0.98
CA ARG A 44 -2.61 -4.34 -1.95
C ARG A 44 -3.57 -4.81 -3.01
N PHE A 45 -4.55 -3.98 -3.31
CA PHE A 45 -5.53 -4.19 -4.35
C PHE A 45 -5.39 -3.03 -5.34
N CYS A 46 -4.83 -3.33 -6.50
CA CYS A 46 -4.65 -2.34 -7.55
C CYS A 46 -4.90 -3.01 -8.91
N PRO A 47 -5.28 -2.21 -9.92
CA PRO A 47 -5.44 -2.72 -11.27
C PRO A 47 -4.11 -3.24 -11.84
N LYS A 48 -4.20 -4.22 -12.74
CA LYS A 48 -3.04 -4.93 -13.31
C LYS A 48 -2.00 -4.00 -13.95
N ASN A 49 -2.42 -2.87 -14.50
CA ASN A 49 -1.55 -1.86 -15.10
C ASN A 49 -0.61 -1.20 -14.06
N ILE A 50 -1.12 -0.99 -12.84
CA ILE A 50 -0.37 -0.45 -11.72
C ILE A 50 0.54 -1.52 -11.13
N GLU A 51 0.03 -2.75 -10.99
CA GLU A 51 0.83 -3.88 -10.54
C GLU A 51 2.05 -4.11 -11.45
N ASP A 52 1.86 -4.06 -12.76
CA ASP A 52 2.95 -4.18 -13.75
C ASP A 52 3.96 -3.03 -13.60
N LYS A 53 3.50 -1.78 -13.45
CA LYS A 53 4.39 -0.63 -13.18
C LYS A 53 5.24 -0.83 -11.93
N ILE A 54 4.64 -1.24 -10.82
CA ILE A 54 5.35 -1.48 -9.56
C ILE A 54 6.34 -2.64 -9.72
N ALA A 55 5.93 -3.74 -10.37
CA ALA A 55 6.78 -4.90 -10.61
C ALA A 55 7.99 -4.58 -11.50
N ARG A 56 7.83 -3.68 -12.47
CA ARG A 56 8.90 -3.23 -13.37
C ARG A 56 10.01 -2.44 -12.68
N LEU A 57 9.73 -1.83 -11.53
CA LEU A 57 10.73 -1.07 -10.76
C LEU A 57 11.55 -1.94 -9.80
N SER A 58 11.12 -3.17 -9.55
CA SER A 58 11.87 -4.14 -8.73
C SER A 58 12.86 -4.98 -9.54
N ARG A 59 13.17 -4.58 -10.78
CA ARG A 59 14.07 -5.24 -11.72
C ARG A 59 15.28 -4.36 -12.00
#